data_AF-A0A6J1WJX3-F1
#
_entry.id   AF-A0A6J1WJX3-F1
#
_cell.length_a   1.000
_cell.length_b   1.000
_cell.length_c   1.000
_cell.angle_alpha   90.00
_cell.angle_beta   90.00
_cell.angle_gamma   90.00
#
_symmetry.space_group_name_H-M   'P 1'
#
loop_
_entity.id
_entity.type
_entity.pdbx_description
1 polymer ?
#
loop_
_entity_poly.entity_id
_entity_poly.type
_entity_poly.pdbx_seq_one_letter_code
_entity_poly.pdbx_strand_id
1 'polypeptide(L)'
;MSLNKRASKSEFKDGKGIIEKPCYFCNELFELGKLQQHLKDCGSILEQCPLRCGAWIQRKHRETHVKECPKKERNSQTFERSWSPQPPIHTWVPKADEGIARLEKEIDAIKLALAELASHRDLQSTEIENVRSKLILIEERTEHFISTLVAIRTTVDDEAERTTDFTAQFKHDLANVQLALQEMQNEQLNTAMRLESATNQIVHEQNERELLEQALTHHDNRIRAVNKLEDVIEYLRQTVEEERERNTESRAVLEAELIEARRSSQQLAHLSALREQLQTASTSDRPAIDRLAILEVATADARAEAAEHAAKMDIVLRDMRALTKSYHKLRSELADFQTRVSFDKYETSSDNGHYIWRIDNFLARMKDAKENNTVLSSSHFRTSKFGYTLKAEVHLNGIGRWKGRHITCTVRLMAGPYDPLLEWPCDISVNIVLKDQPANRKQAMDIVKTLQVRRRSAATRHDYDDDEEDLSKSTEGLDKTVVQLKRQYIFFPHTSLDKLEYIKNDVMFLEFIVNK
;
A
#
# COMPACT_ATOMS: atom_id res chain seq x y z
N MET A 1 -38.11 -34.98 -30.30
CA MET A 1 -37.34 -36.19 -29.92
C MET A 1 -35.98 -35.69 -29.46
N SER A 2 -35.70 -35.33 -28.20
CA SER A 2 -35.89 -36.01 -26.90
C SER A 2 -35.38 -37.45 -26.88
N LEU A 3 -34.19 -37.65 -26.30
CA LEU A 3 -33.92 -38.33 -25.00
C LEU A 3 -32.39 -38.59 -24.90
N ASN A 4 -31.64 -37.83 -24.09
CA ASN A 4 -31.24 -38.11 -22.68
C ASN A 4 -30.54 -39.47 -22.47
N LYS A 5 -29.28 -39.57 -22.03
CA LYS A 5 -28.61 -39.13 -20.77
C LYS A 5 -28.29 -40.37 -19.93
N ARG A 6 -27.00 -40.62 -19.64
CA ARG A 6 -26.55 -41.09 -18.32
C ARG A 6 -25.04 -40.91 -18.16
N ALA A 7 -24.71 -40.13 -17.14
CA ALA A 7 -23.39 -39.94 -16.60
C ALA A 7 -23.05 -41.03 -15.56
N SER A 8 -21.86 -40.89 -14.97
CA SER A 8 -21.25 -41.58 -13.82
C SER A 8 -20.24 -42.67 -14.26
N LYS A 9 -18.99 -42.70 -13.78
CA LYS A 9 -18.47 -42.29 -12.47
C LYS A 9 -16.96 -42.02 -12.57
N SER A 10 -16.50 -40.99 -11.85
CA SER A 10 -15.10 -40.82 -11.46
C SER A 10 -14.77 -41.78 -10.32
N GLU A 11 -13.73 -42.60 -10.48
CA GLU A 11 -13.00 -43.19 -9.36
C GLU A 11 -11.54 -42.75 -9.44
N PHE A 12 -11.11 -42.02 -8.41
CA PHE A 12 -9.71 -41.79 -8.09
C PHE A 12 -9.05 -43.14 -7.74
N LYS A 13 -7.96 -43.47 -8.43
CA LYS A 13 -6.91 -44.35 -7.89
C LYS A 13 -5.55 -43.79 -8.27
N ASP A 14 -4.80 -43.42 -7.24
CA ASP A 14 -3.35 -43.21 -7.29
C ASP A 14 -2.65 -44.43 -7.91
N GLY A 15 -1.68 -44.19 -8.80
CA GLY A 15 -0.79 -45.24 -9.28
C GLY A 15 -0.05 -44.87 -10.56
N LYS A 16 1.20 -44.42 -10.41
CA LYS A 16 2.28 -44.36 -11.43
C LYS A 16 1.83 -44.12 -12.88
N GLY A 17 2.04 -42.90 -13.38
CA GLY A 17 1.85 -42.58 -14.80
C GLY A 17 2.61 -43.52 -15.72
N ILE A 18 1.89 -44.45 -16.35
CA ILE A 18 2.41 -45.32 -17.41
C ILE A 18 2.44 -44.48 -18.69
N ILE A 19 3.65 -44.22 -19.20
CA ILE A 19 3.85 -43.49 -20.44
C ILE A 19 3.52 -44.44 -21.60
N GLU A 20 2.34 -44.32 -22.18
CA GLU A 20 1.95 -45.03 -23.40
C GLU A 20 2.42 -44.27 -24.64
N LYS A 21 3.01 -44.98 -25.61
CA LYS A 21 3.43 -44.41 -26.90
C LYS A 21 2.70 -45.10 -28.06
N PRO A 22 2.25 -44.34 -29.08
CA PRO A 22 1.62 -44.94 -30.26
C PRO A 22 2.66 -45.63 -31.14
N CYS A 23 2.30 -46.77 -31.72
CA CYS A 23 3.06 -47.38 -32.80
C CYS A 23 2.97 -46.52 -34.06
N TYR A 24 4.11 -46.11 -34.60
CA TYR A 24 4.18 -45.23 -35.77
C TYR A 24 3.52 -45.83 -37.05
N PHE A 25 3.34 -47.15 -37.11
CA PHE A 25 2.83 -47.85 -38.30
C PHE A 25 1.35 -48.24 -38.22
N CYS A 26 0.79 -48.48 -37.02
CA CYS A 26 -0.63 -48.83 -36.84
C CYS A 26 -1.41 -47.86 -35.94
N ASN A 27 -0.74 -46.88 -35.33
CA ASN A 27 -1.30 -45.90 -34.38
C ASN A 27 -1.96 -46.47 -33.11
N GLU A 28 -1.77 -47.75 -32.79
CA GLU A 28 -2.21 -48.35 -31.52
C GLU A 28 -1.26 -47.97 -30.38
N LEU A 29 -1.80 -47.73 -29.17
CA LEU A 29 -1.06 -47.29 -27.99
C LEU A 29 -0.48 -48.48 -27.22
N PHE A 30 0.80 -48.39 -26.85
CA PHE A 30 1.49 -49.44 -26.10
C PHE A 30 2.31 -48.86 -24.95
N GLU A 31 2.35 -49.60 -23.83
CA GLU A 31 3.18 -49.26 -22.67
C GLU A 31 4.68 -49.32 -23.00
N LEU A 32 5.48 -48.45 -22.38
CA LEU A 32 6.94 -48.36 -22.55
C LEU A 32 7.61 -49.68 -22.12
N GLY A 33 7.94 -50.52 -23.12
CA GLY A 33 8.50 -51.86 -22.94
C GLY A 33 7.87 -52.89 -23.89
N LYS A 34 6.55 -52.80 -24.11
CA LYS A 34 5.80 -53.69 -25.03
C LYS A 34 5.81 -53.21 -26.47
N LEU A 35 6.04 -51.91 -26.71
CA LEU A 35 6.11 -51.33 -28.05
C LEU A 35 7.21 -51.97 -28.92
N GLN A 36 8.38 -52.26 -28.34
CA GLN A 36 9.49 -52.91 -29.06
C GLN A 36 9.13 -54.33 -29.52
N GLN A 37 8.34 -55.05 -28.72
CA GLN A 37 7.87 -56.38 -29.09
C GLN A 37 6.76 -56.30 -30.14
N HIS A 38 5.85 -55.33 -30.03
CA HIS A 38 4.84 -55.08 -31.07
C HIS A 38 5.48 -54.73 -32.43
N LEU A 39 6.54 -53.91 -32.48
CA LEU A 39 7.20 -53.56 -33.76
C LEU A 39 7.75 -54.80 -34.50
N LYS A 40 8.13 -55.87 -33.80
CA LYS A 40 8.57 -57.13 -34.42
C LYS A 40 7.44 -57.88 -35.12
N ASP A 41 6.21 -57.73 -34.64
CA ASP A 41 5.03 -58.44 -35.16
C ASP A 41 4.03 -57.51 -35.88
N CYS A 42 4.31 -56.21 -35.95
CA CYS A 42 3.40 -55.21 -36.50
C CYS A 42 3.10 -55.47 -37.98
N GLY A 43 1.85 -55.87 -38.26
CA GLY A 43 1.39 -56.21 -39.62
C GLY A 43 1.37 -55.05 -40.60
N SER A 44 1.42 -53.80 -40.12
CA SER A 44 1.39 -52.58 -40.94
C SER A 44 2.77 -52.14 -41.46
N ILE A 45 3.86 -52.75 -41.01
CA ILE A 45 5.21 -52.49 -41.52
C ILE A 45 5.32 -52.96 -42.97
N LEU A 46 5.89 -52.11 -43.83
CA LEU A 46 6.15 -52.42 -45.23
C LEU A 46 7.46 -53.20 -45.38
N GLU A 47 7.39 -54.36 -46.04
CA GLU A 47 8.55 -55.20 -46.36
C GLU A 47 8.65 -55.40 -47.86
N GLN A 48 9.88 -55.53 -48.36
CA GLN A 48 10.11 -55.82 -49.77
C GLN A 48 9.68 -57.27 -50.07
N CYS A 49 9.00 -57.48 -51.19
CA CYS A 49 8.58 -58.82 -51.62
C CYS A 49 9.79 -59.81 -51.65
N PRO A 50 9.68 -61.01 -51.06
CA PRO A 50 10.76 -62.01 -51.05
C PRO A 50 11.23 -62.42 -52.44
N LEU A 51 10.35 -62.38 -53.44
CA LEU A 51 10.67 -62.66 -54.85
C LEU A 51 11.29 -61.46 -55.57
N ARG A 52 11.58 -60.37 -54.84
CA ARG A 52 12.13 -59.09 -55.31
C ARG A 52 11.44 -58.58 -56.58
N CYS A 53 10.10 -58.62 -56.60
CA CYS A 53 9.31 -58.06 -57.70
C CYS A 53 9.35 -56.52 -57.77
N GLY A 54 9.93 -55.88 -56.74
CA GLY A 54 10.01 -54.42 -56.62
C GLY A 54 8.92 -53.81 -55.75
N ALA A 55 7.88 -54.56 -55.38
CA ALA A 55 6.80 -54.09 -54.52
C ALA A 55 7.16 -54.10 -53.03
N TRP A 56 6.71 -53.07 -52.31
CA TRP A 56 6.73 -52.96 -50.84
C TRP A 56 5.34 -53.26 -50.30
N ILE A 57 5.21 -54.30 -49.48
CA ILE A 57 3.93 -54.87 -49.07
C ILE A 57 3.83 -54.86 -47.55
N GLN A 58 2.67 -54.52 -47.01
CA GLN A 58 2.43 -54.61 -45.57
C GLN A 58 2.58 -56.07 -45.12
N ARG A 59 3.31 -56.32 -44.04
CA ARG A 59 3.62 -57.67 -43.54
C ARG A 59 2.37 -58.57 -43.44
N LYS A 60 1.22 -58.03 -43.04
CA LYS A 60 -0.07 -58.76 -42.97
C LYS A 60 -0.59 -59.29 -44.32
N HIS A 61 -0.18 -58.70 -45.44
CA HIS A 61 -0.56 -59.11 -46.81
C HIS A 61 0.60 -59.75 -47.58
N ARG A 62 1.69 -60.10 -46.90
CA ARG A 62 2.88 -60.70 -47.51
C ARG A 62 2.56 -62.05 -48.19
N GLU A 63 1.80 -62.90 -47.51
CA GLU A 63 1.51 -64.25 -48.00
C GLU A 63 0.51 -64.26 -49.17
N THR A 64 -0.46 -63.36 -49.17
CA THR A 64 -1.42 -63.20 -50.28
C THR A 64 -0.69 -62.69 -51.51
N HIS A 65 0.17 -61.66 -51.37
CA HIS A 65 0.96 -61.16 -52.49
C HIS A 65 1.92 -62.22 -53.07
N VAL A 66 2.62 -63.01 -52.24
CA VAL A 66 3.56 -64.03 -52.76
C VAL A 66 2.84 -65.09 -53.60
N LYS A 67 1.59 -65.41 -53.29
CA LYS A 67 0.79 -66.36 -54.09
C LYS A 67 0.47 -65.82 -55.49
N GLU A 68 0.29 -64.51 -55.61
CA GLU A 68 -0.11 -63.78 -56.83
C GLU A 68 1.06 -63.00 -57.48
N CYS A 69 2.29 -63.22 -57.01
CA CYS A 69 3.44 -62.39 -57.39
C CYS A 69 3.83 -62.64 -58.87
N PRO A 70 3.97 -61.59 -59.70
CA PRO A 70 4.27 -61.71 -61.14
C PRO A 70 5.59 -62.44 -61.46
N LYS A 71 6.53 -62.52 -60.50
CA LYS A 71 7.82 -63.21 -60.68
C LYS A 71 7.77 -64.72 -60.42
N LYS A 72 6.64 -65.25 -59.95
CA LYS A 72 6.51 -66.67 -59.56
C LYS A 72 6.59 -67.64 -60.77
N GLU A 73 6.17 -67.21 -61.96
CA GLU A 73 6.18 -68.06 -63.17
C GLU A 73 7.53 -68.11 -63.91
N ARG A 74 8.45 -67.17 -63.63
CA ARG A 74 9.74 -67.08 -64.36
C ARG A 74 10.81 -68.08 -63.90
N ASN A 75 10.55 -68.84 -62.83
CA ASN A 75 11.52 -69.77 -62.24
C ASN A 75 11.25 -71.25 -62.59
N SER A 76 10.38 -71.53 -63.56
CA SER A 76 9.98 -72.91 -63.93
C SER A 76 10.15 -73.27 -65.41
N GLN A 77 11.01 -72.59 -66.17
CA GLN A 77 11.36 -73.01 -67.53
C GLN A 77 12.85 -73.33 -67.66
N THR A 78 13.20 -74.55 -67.26
CA THR A 78 14.29 -75.33 -67.88
C THR A 78 13.81 -75.76 -69.27
N PHE A 79 14.53 -75.38 -70.32
CA PHE A 79 14.36 -76.02 -71.62
C PHE A 79 15.72 -76.20 -72.31
N GLU A 80 16.03 -77.47 -72.54
CA GLU A 80 17.10 -78.02 -73.36
C GLU A 80 16.87 -77.75 -74.85
N ARG A 81 17.97 -77.69 -75.62
CA ARG A 81 18.18 -78.21 -77.00
C ARG A 81 19.49 -77.60 -77.53
N SER A 82 20.61 -78.31 -77.62
CA SER A 82 21.01 -79.26 -78.67
C SER A 82 20.55 -78.87 -80.09
N TRP A 83 21.47 -78.77 -81.04
CA TRP A 83 21.77 -79.75 -82.10
C TRP A 83 22.84 -79.17 -83.04
N SER A 84 23.83 -80.00 -83.37
CA SER A 84 24.88 -79.79 -84.38
C SER A 84 24.30 -79.78 -85.81
N PRO A 85 25.11 -79.43 -86.82
CA PRO A 85 25.63 -80.52 -87.68
C PRO A 85 27.07 -80.31 -88.23
N GLN A 86 27.73 -81.43 -88.56
CA GLN A 86 28.93 -81.61 -89.40
C GLN A 86 28.56 -82.58 -90.55
N PRO A 87 29.42 -82.88 -91.55
CA PRO A 87 30.50 -82.12 -92.25
C PRO A 87 30.31 -82.24 -93.81
N PRO A 88 31.35 -81.99 -94.64
CA PRO A 88 32.08 -83.16 -95.15
C PRO A 88 33.61 -82.99 -95.30
N ILE A 89 34.24 -84.15 -95.26
CA ILE A 89 35.65 -84.48 -95.47
C ILE A 89 36.11 -84.11 -96.87
N HIS A 90 37.20 -83.36 -97.04
CA HIS A 90 38.16 -83.55 -98.14
C HIS A 90 39.57 -83.09 -97.73
N THR A 91 40.45 -84.08 -97.56
CA THR A 91 41.86 -84.14 -98.00
C THR A 91 42.72 -82.87 -97.92
N TRP A 92 43.60 -82.87 -96.92
CA TRP A 92 44.82 -82.05 -96.86
C TRP A 92 45.80 -82.42 -97.98
N VAL A 93 46.19 -81.45 -98.80
CA VAL A 93 47.55 -81.28 -99.36
C VAL A 93 47.83 -79.77 -99.46
N PRO A 94 48.98 -79.25 -99.00
CA PRO A 94 49.14 -77.85 -98.63
C PRO A 94 49.63 -76.97 -99.80
N LYS A 95 49.04 -75.78 -99.97
CA LYS A 95 49.71 -74.63 -100.57
C LYS A 95 50.06 -73.68 -99.44
N ALA A 96 51.35 -73.61 -99.11
CA ALA A 96 51.86 -72.80 -97.99
C ALA A 96 51.39 -71.34 -98.08
N ASP A 97 51.25 -70.79 -99.28
CA ASP A 97 50.99 -69.35 -99.49
C ASP A 97 49.57 -68.89 -99.13
N GLU A 98 48.55 -69.75 -99.25
CA GLU A 98 47.14 -69.39 -98.98
C GLU A 98 46.78 -69.53 -97.49
N GLY A 99 47.44 -70.46 -96.79
CA GLY A 99 47.36 -70.59 -95.34
C GLY A 99 48.08 -69.45 -94.62
N ILE A 100 49.21 -68.98 -95.16
CA ILE A 100 49.95 -67.83 -94.64
C ILE A 100 49.10 -66.55 -94.72
N ALA A 101 48.49 -66.24 -95.87
CA ALA A 101 47.66 -65.03 -96.01
C ALA A 101 46.42 -65.01 -95.09
N ARG A 102 45.81 -66.17 -94.82
CA ARG A 102 44.70 -66.28 -93.86
C ARG A 102 45.17 -66.10 -92.43
N LEU A 103 46.31 -66.69 -92.06
CA LEU A 103 46.93 -66.49 -90.75
C LEU A 103 47.38 -65.05 -90.56
N GLU A 104 47.90 -64.38 -91.58
CA GLU A 104 48.25 -62.94 -91.54
C GLU A 104 47.02 -62.07 -91.27
N LYS A 105 45.90 -62.33 -91.95
CA LYS A 105 44.64 -61.63 -91.71
C LYS A 105 44.07 -61.90 -90.30
N GLU A 106 44.17 -63.14 -89.82
CA GLU A 106 43.78 -63.50 -88.45
C GLU A 106 44.70 -62.83 -87.41
N ILE A 107 46.01 -62.75 -87.67
CA ILE A 107 46.98 -62.03 -86.85
C ILE A 107 46.65 -60.53 -86.81
N ASP A 108 46.32 -59.91 -87.93
CA ASP A 108 45.97 -58.49 -87.97
C ASP A 108 44.62 -58.20 -87.29
N ALA A 109 43.65 -59.09 -87.40
CA ALA A 109 42.41 -59.02 -86.63
C ALA A 109 42.67 -59.15 -85.12
N ILE A 110 43.56 -60.05 -84.70
CA ILE A 110 43.97 -60.20 -83.30
C ILE A 110 44.71 -58.95 -82.82
N LYS A 111 45.61 -58.36 -83.62
CA LYS A 111 46.30 -57.11 -83.29
C LYS A 111 45.32 -55.96 -83.08
N LEU A 112 44.31 -55.83 -83.96
CA LEU A 112 43.29 -54.79 -83.83
C LEU A 112 42.45 -55.00 -82.56
N ALA A 113 42.00 -56.23 -82.28
CA ALA A 113 41.28 -56.55 -81.07
C ALA A 113 42.12 -56.28 -79.80
N LEU A 114 43.42 -56.56 -79.82
CA LEU A 114 44.34 -56.23 -78.73
C LEU A 114 44.50 -54.72 -78.54
N ALA A 115 44.55 -53.94 -79.63
CA ALA A 115 44.60 -52.47 -79.56
C ALA A 115 43.29 -51.88 -79.01
N GLU A 116 42.13 -52.41 -79.42
CA GLU A 116 40.83 -52.01 -78.87
C GLU A 116 40.72 -52.36 -77.37
N LEU A 117 41.13 -53.57 -76.97
CA LEU A 117 41.17 -53.97 -75.57
C LEU A 117 42.13 -53.11 -74.73
N ALA A 118 43.28 -52.72 -75.29
CA ALA A 118 44.20 -51.79 -74.64
C ALA A 118 43.56 -50.42 -74.43
N SER A 119 42.90 -49.86 -75.46
CA SER A 119 42.20 -48.58 -75.37
C SER A 119 41.05 -48.61 -74.35
N HIS A 120 40.30 -49.71 -74.29
CA HIS A 120 39.23 -49.90 -73.31
C HIS A 120 39.78 -49.98 -71.89
N ARG A 121 40.94 -50.65 -71.69
CA ARG A 121 41.61 -50.70 -70.39
C ARG A 121 42.09 -49.32 -69.94
N ASP A 122 42.60 -48.51 -70.87
CA ASP A 122 43.06 -47.15 -70.56
C ASP A 122 41.88 -46.24 -70.18
N LEU A 123 40.75 -46.33 -70.88
CA LEU A 123 39.52 -45.64 -70.51
C LEU A 123 39.04 -46.05 -69.11
N GLN A 124 38.94 -47.35 -68.83
CA GLN A 124 38.58 -47.84 -67.49
C GLN A 124 39.54 -47.36 -66.41
N SER A 125 40.85 -47.29 -66.70
CA SER A 125 41.85 -46.74 -65.79
C SER A 125 41.57 -45.28 -65.45
N THR A 126 41.25 -44.45 -66.45
CA THR A 126 40.90 -43.04 -66.22
C THR A 126 39.58 -42.86 -65.44
N GLU A 127 38.59 -43.72 -65.68
CA GLU A 127 37.33 -43.70 -64.93
C GLU A 127 37.53 -44.08 -63.46
N ILE A 128 38.35 -45.11 -63.19
CA ILE A 128 38.74 -45.50 -61.83
C ILE A 128 39.47 -44.35 -61.13
N GLU A 129 40.38 -43.67 -61.82
CA GLU A 129 41.13 -42.54 -61.23
C GLU A 129 40.21 -41.36 -60.91
N ASN A 130 39.25 -41.05 -61.79
CA ASN A 130 38.21 -40.03 -61.52
C ASN A 130 37.35 -40.39 -60.30
N VAL A 131 36.96 -41.66 -60.15
CA VAL A 131 36.22 -42.13 -58.97
C VAL A 131 37.07 -41.99 -57.70
N ARG A 132 38.37 -42.31 -57.76
CA ARG A 132 39.30 -42.11 -56.63
C ARG A 132 39.40 -40.64 -56.22
N SER A 133 39.58 -39.72 -57.17
CA SER A 133 39.62 -38.28 -56.87
C SER A 133 38.32 -37.79 -56.23
N LYS A 134 37.15 -38.28 -56.68
CA LYS A 134 35.86 -37.95 -56.08
C LYS A 134 35.71 -38.50 -54.66
N LEU A 135 36.24 -39.70 -54.39
CA LEU A 135 36.22 -40.28 -53.04
C LEU A 135 37.07 -39.45 -52.06
N ILE A 136 38.25 -38.99 -52.48
CA ILE A 136 39.11 -38.11 -51.66
C ILE A 136 38.37 -36.81 -51.30
N LEU A 137 37.72 -36.15 -52.27
CA LEU A 137 36.96 -34.93 -52.01
C LEU A 137 35.77 -35.16 -51.06
N ILE A 138 35.13 -36.33 -51.13
CA ILE A 138 34.07 -36.70 -50.18
C ILE A 138 34.67 -36.89 -48.79
N GLU A 139 35.81 -37.56 -48.68
CA GLU A 139 36.52 -37.79 -47.42
C GLU A 139 36.92 -36.45 -46.76
N GLU A 140 37.58 -35.55 -47.48
CA GLU A 140 37.93 -34.20 -47.00
C GLU A 140 36.69 -33.41 -46.54
N ARG A 141 35.60 -33.48 -47.30
CA ARG A 141 34.35 -32.82 -46.93
C ARG A 141 33.73 -33.44 -45.67
N THR A 142 33.82 -34.76 -45.51
CA THR A 142 33.32 -35.44 -44.32
C THR A 142 34.15 -35.10 -43.09
N GLU A 143 35.47 -34.98 -43.21
CA GLU A 143 36.35 -34.54 -42.12
C GLU A 143 36.04 -33.11 -41.69
N HIS A 144 35.89 -32.19 -42.65
CA HIS A 144 35.48 -30.81 -42.34
C HIS A 144 34.12 -30.77 -41.62
N PHE A 145 33.15 -31.57 -42.08
CA PHE A 145 31.85 -31.66 -41.44
C PHE A 145 31.95 -32.19 -40.00
N ILE A 146 32.75 -33.23 -39.76
CA ILE A 146 33.01 -33.77 -38.42
C ILE A 146 33.66 -32.71 -37.53
N SER A 147 34.68 -32.00 -38.03
CA SER A 147 35.34 -30.92 -37.29
C SER A 147 34.36 -29.81 -36.89
N THR A 148 33.47 -29.41 -37.81
CA THR A 148 32.43 -28.41 -37.55
C THR A 148 31.44 -28.91 -36.50
N LEU A 149 31.01 -30.17 -36.57
CA LEU A 149 30.13 -30.77 -35.57
C LEU A 149 30.78 -30.83 -34.18
N VAL A 150 32.07 -31.14 -34.11
CA VAL A 150 32.81 -31.14 -32.84
C VAL A 150 32.89 -29.73 -32.26
N ALA A 151 33.19 -28.72 -33.08
CA ALA A 151 33.23 -27.32 -32.64
C ALA A 151 31.86 -26.81 -32.17
N ILE A 152 30.78 -27.19 -32.86
CA ILE A 152 29.41 -26.86 -32.40
C ILE A 152 29.08 -27.59 -31.11
N ARG A 153 29.53 -28.84 -30.96
CA ARG A 153 29.29 -29.59 -29.72
C ARG A 153 30.00 -28.96 -28.53
N THR A 154 31.25 -28.55 -28.68
CA THR A 154 31.99 -27.87 -27.61
C THR A 154 31.30 -26.56 -27.20
N THR A 155 30.80 -25.76 -28.16
CA THR A 155 30.10 -24.52 -27.81
C THR A 155 28.77 -24.76 -27.10
N VAL A 156 28.06 -25.85 -27.45
CA VAL A 156 26.84 -26.28 -26.76
C VAL A 156 27.14 -26.77 -25.35
N ASP A 157 28.22 -27.55 -25.17
CA ASP A 157 28.65 -28.04 -23.86
C ASP A 157 29.07 -26.87 -22.95
N ASP A 158 29.82 -25.89 -23.48
CA ASP A 158 30.21 -24.66 -22.74
C ASP A 158 28.98 -23.82 -22.34
N GLU A 159 27.97 -23.72 -23.22
CA GLU A 159 26.73 -23.00 -22.90
C GLU A 159 25.92 -23.74 -21.84
N ALA A 160 25.87 -25.07 -21.89
CA ALA A 160 25.24 -25.87 -20.87
C ALA A 160 25.89 -25.65 -19.49
N GLU A 161 27.23 -25.65 -19.41
CA GLU A 161 27.96 -25.38 -18.17
C GLU A 161 27.65 -23.98 -17.63
N ARG A 162 27.69 -22.95 -18.48
CA ARG A 162 27.29 -21.58 -18.10
C ARG A 162 25.88 -21.54 -17.52
N THR A 163 24.91 -22.19 -18.15
CA THR A 163 23.53 -22.20 -17.63
C THR A 163 23.42 -22.91 -16.28
N THR A 164 24.20 -23.96 -16.05
CA THR A 164 24.24 -24.64 -14.74
C THR A 164 24.85 -23.76 -13.66
N ASP A 165 25.91 -23.03 -13.96
CA ASP A 165 26.57 -22.10 -13.05
C ASP A 165 25.65 -20.93 -12.68
N PHE A 166 25.00 -20.32 -13.67
CA PHE A 166 23.98 -19.29 -13.41
C PHE A 166 22.87 -19.83 -12.52
N THR A 167 22.37 -21.05 -12.79
CA THR A 167 21.33 -21.66 -11.96
C THR A 167 21.80 -21.90 -10.52
N ALA A 168 23.05 -22.32 -10.32
CA ALA A 168 23.64 -22.48 -9.00
C ALA A 168 23.78 -21.14 -8.27
N GLN A 169 24.25 -20.11 -8.96
CA GLN A 169 24.38 -18.76 -8.42
C GLN A 169 23.01 -18.18 -8.01
N PHE A 170 22.00 -18.28 -8.89
CA PHE A 170 20.65 -17.83 -8.57
C PHE A 170 20.05 -18.55 -7.36
N LYS A 171 20.31 -19.85 -7.20
CA LYS A 171 19.88 -20.61 -6.01
C LYS A 171 20.58 -20.11 -4.74
N HIS A 172 21.87 -19.82 -4.81
CA HIS A 172 22.63 -19.29 -3.69
C HIS A 172 22.12 -17.89 -3.29
N ASP A 173 21.94 -17.00 -4.26
CA ASP A 173 21.42 -15.65 -4.01
C ASP A 173 20.00 -15.69 -3.44
N LEU A 174 19.14 -16.59 -3.95
CA LEU A 174 17.79 -16.80 -3.43
C LEU A 174 17.81 -17.29 -1.98
N ALA A 175 18.73 -18.20 -1.61
CA ALA A 175 18.88 -18.65 -0.23
C ALA A 175 19.35 -17.51 0.69
N ASN A 176 20.28 -16.66 0.23
CA ASN A 176 20.74 -15.50 0.99
C ASN A 176 19.60 -14.49 1.23
N VAL A 177 18.79 -14.23 0.21
CA VAL A 177 17.60 -13.36 0.34
C VAL A 177 16.59 -13.96 1.31
N GLN A 178 16.37 -15.28 1.29
CA GLN A 178 15.48 -15.95 2.25
C GLN A 178 15.98 -15.82 3.70
N LEU A 179 17.30 -15.96 3.92
CA LEU A 179 17.90 -15.77 5.24
C LEU A 179 17.74 -14.32 5.73
N ALA A 180 18.01 -13.34 4.88
CA ALA A 180 17.84 -11.92 5.20
C ALA A 180 16.37 -11.58 5.53
N LEU A 181 15.41 -12.17 4.80
CA LEU A 181 13.98 -12.01 5.11
C LEU A 181 13.62 -12.62 6.46
N GLN A 182 14.17 -13.80 6.80
CA GLN A 182 13.92 -14.44 8.08
C GLN A 182 14.53 -13.64 9.25
N GLU A 183 15.72 -13.07 9.07
CA GLU A 183 16.36 -12.20 10.05
C GLU A 183 15.53 -10.93 10.29
N MET A 184 15.11 -10.25 9.23
CA MET A 184 14.22 -9.08 9.29
C MET A 184 12.90 -9.40 10.02
N GLN A 185 12.29 -10.55 9.76
CA GLN A 185 11.07 -10.98 10.46
C GLN A 185 11.31 -11.20 11.96
N ASN A 186 12.46 -11.75 12.33
CA ASN A 186 12.82 -11.97 13.72
C ASN A 186 13.09 -10.64 14.45
N GLU A 187 13.74 -9.69 13.80
CA GLU A 187 13.91 -8.33 14.33
C GLU A 187 12.56 -7.61 14.52
N GLN A 188 11.65 -7.73 13.56
CA GLN A 188 10.29 -7.20 13.67
C GLN A 188 9.52 -7.81 14.86
N LEU A 189 9.63 -9.13 15.07
CA LEU A 189 8.99 -9.78 16.21
C LEU A 189 9.59 -9.31 17.55
N ASN A 190 10.91 -9.22 17.64
CA ASN A 190 11.60 -8.75 18.85
C ASN A 190 11.26 -7.30 19.19
N THR A 191 11.19 -6.43 18.18
CA THR A 191 10.78 -5.03 18.38
C THR A 191 9.32 -4.93 18.80
N ALA A 192 8.42 -5.71 18.19
CA ALA A 192 7.02 -5.77 18.60
C ALA A 192 6.87 -6.20 20.08
N MET A 193 7.58 -7.25 20.51
CA MET A 193 7.56 -7.70 21.91
C MET A 193 8.08 -6.62 22.89
N ARG A 194 9.12 -5.87 22.51
CA ARG A 194 9.64 -4.76 23.32
C ARG A 194 8.62 -3.63 23.44
N LEU A 195 7.95 -3.28 22.34
CA LEU A 195 6.89 -2.27 22.35
C LEU A 195 5.71 -2.71 23.21
N GLU A 196 5.28 -3.96 23.10
CA GLU A 196 4.20 -4.52 23.93
C GLU A 196 4.55 -4.45 25.42
N SER A 197 5.78 -4.83 25.80
CA SER A 197 6.27 -4.69 27.17
C SER A 197 6.25 -3.24 27.66
N ALA A 198 6.73 -2.29 26.84
CA ALA A 198 6.71 -0.87 27.18
C ALA A 198 5.28 -0.33 27.30
N THR A 199 4.36 -0.75 26.44
CA THR A 199 2.94 -0.36 26.55
C THR A 199 2.32 -0.89 27.84
N ASN A 200 2.62 -2.12 28.23
CA ASN A 200 2.14 -2.70 29.49
C ASN A 200 2.70 -1.94 30.71
N GLN A 201 3.97 -1.51 30.67
CA GLN A 201 4.55 -0.67 31.71
C GLN A 201 3.85 0.68 31.81
N ILE A 202 3.61 1.36 30.68
CA ILE A 202 2.90 2.65 30.66
C ILE A 202 1.48 2.51 31.21
N VAL A 203 0.75 1.45 30.84
CA VAL A 203 -0.59 1.18 31.36
C VAL A 203 -0.55 0.95 32.87
N HIS A 204 0.46 0.24 33.37
CA HIS A 204 0.64 0.04 34.80
C HIS A 204 0.88 1.36 35.53
N GLU A 205 1.80 2.20 35.05
CA GLU A 205 2.07 3.53 35.61
C GLU A 205 0.85 4.46 35.56
N GLN A 206 0.05 4.38 34.49
CA GLN A 206 -1.22 5.13 34.39
C GLN A 206 -2.22 4.72 35.48
N ASN A 207 -2.37 3.42 35.72
CA ASN A 207 -3.27 2.93 36.78
C ASN A 207 -2.80 3.35 38.17
N GLU A 208 -1.49 3.33 38.45
CA GLU A 208 -0.93 3.81 39.71
C GLU A 208 -1.18 5.31 39.89
N ARG A 209 -0.99 6.10 38.82
CA ARG A 209 -1.26 7.54 38.84
C ARG A 209 -2.74 7.84 39.10
N GLU A 210 -3.66 7.09 38.51
CA GLU A 210 -5.09 7.26 38.75
C GLU A 210 -5.44 6.99 40.22
N LEU A 211 -4.87 5.95 40.82
CA LEU A 211 -5.01 5.65 42.26
C LEU A 211 -4.49 6.81 43.14
N LEU A 212 -3.35 7.39 42.78
CA LEU A 212 -2.79 8.54 43.51
C LEU A 212 -3.66 9.79 43.35
N GLU A 213 -4.20 10.06 42.17
CA GLU A 213 -5.12 11.17 41.93
C GLU A 213 -6.42 10.99 42.76
N GLN A 214 -6.96 9.77 42.83
CA GLN A 214 -8.10 9.47 43.70
C GLN A 214 -7.78 9.72 45.18
N ALA A 215 -6.60 9.31 45.65
CA ALA A 215 -6.16 9.57 47.02
C ALA A 215 -6.03 11.07 47.31
N LEU A 216 -5.47 11.85 46.38
CA LEU A 216 -5.37 13.30 46.50
C LEU A 216 -6.74 13.98 46.57
N THR A 217 -7.69 13.60 45.72
CA THR A 217 -9.05 14.18 45.78
C THR A 217 -9.75 13.88 47.11
N HIS A 218 -9.51 12.69 47.68
CA HIS A 218 -10.01 12.33 49.00
C HIS A 218 -9.37 13.20 50.10
N HIS A 219 -8.04 13.43 50.03
CA HIS A 219 -7.36 14.34 50.95
C HIS A 219 -7.87 15.78 50.83
N ASP A 220 -8.09 16.30 49.62
CA ASP A 220 -8.66 17.62 49.39
C ASP A 220 -10.06 17.77 49.98
N ASN A 221 -10.90 16.73 49.86
CA ASN A 221 -12.21 16.69 50.50
C ASN A 221 -12.10 16.77 52.03
N ARG A 222 -11.14 16.07 52.63
CA ARG A 222 -10.87 16.14 54.07
C ARG A 222 -10.41 17.53 54.49
N ILE A 223 -9.50 18.15 53.74
CA ILE A 223 -9.03 19.52 54.01
C ILE A 223 -10.22 20.50 53.96
N ARG A 224 -11.07 20.40 52.93
CA ARG A 224 -12.30 21.22 52.85
C ARG A 224 -13.22 21.02 54.06
N ALA A 225 -13.35 19.79 54.55
CA ALA A 225 -14.16 19.51 55.74
C ALA A 225 -13.54 20.13 57.01
N VAL A 226 -12.21 20.07 57.15
CA VAL A 226 -11.49 20.71 58.26
C VAL A 226 -11.69 22.23 58.22
N ASN A 227 -11.50 22.88 57.07
CA ASN A 227 -11.68 24.32 56.95
C ASN A 227 -13.11 24.75 57.32
N LYS A 228 -14.14 23.97 56.93
CA LYS A 228 -15.52 24.25 57.36
C LYS A 228 -15.71 24.14 58.88
N LEU A 229 -15.02 23.20 59.52
CA LEU A 229 -15.06 23.09 60.99
C LEU A 229 -14.34 24.27 61.63
N GLU A 230 -13.25 24.75 61.05
CA GLU A 230 -12.57 25.97 61.50
C GLU A 230 -13.49 27.20 61.43
N ASP A 231 -14.23 27.38 60.33
CA ASP A 231 -15.22 28.45 60.18
C ASP A 231 -16.30 28.39 61.29
N VAL A 232 -16.80 27.18 61.59
CA VAL A 232 -17.80 26.97 62.66
C VAL A 232 -17.19 27.27 64.04
N ILE A 233 -15.95 26.84 64.29
CA ILE A 233 -15.25 27.14 65.54
C ILE A 233 -15.08 28.65 65.72
N GLU A 234 -14.73 29.36 64.65
CA GLU A 234 -14.55 30.81 64.70
C GLU A 234 -15.86 31.54 64.95
N TYR A 235 -16.95 31.12 64.29
CA TYR A 235 -18.30 31.64 64.58
C TYR A 235 -18.71 31.42 66.04
N LEU A 236 -18.47 30.22 66.58
CA LEU A 236 -18.75 29.92 67.99
C LEU A 236 -17.90 30.76 68.94
N ARG A 237 -16.62 30.99 68.62
CA ARG A 237 -15.74 31.87 69.41
C ARG A 237 -16.28 33.29 69.45
N GLN A 238 -16.66 33.84 68.29
CA GLN A 238 -17.23 35.18 68.20
C GLN A 238 -18.53 35.29 69.00
N THR A 239 -19.43 34.31 68.85
CA THR A 239 -20.70 34.27 69.59
C THR A 239 -20.48 34.21 71.11
N VAL A 240 -19.50 33.42 71.57
CA VAL A 240 -19.16 33.33 72.99
C VAL A 240 -18.57 34.63 73.51
N GLU A 241 -17.76 35.32 72.70
CA GLU A 241 -17.18 36.61 73.09
C GLU A 241 -18.25 37.71 73.16
N GLU A 242 -19.18 37.76 72.20
CA GLU A 242 -20.34 38.66 72.24
C GLU A 242 -21.24 38.41 73.47
N GLU A 243 -21.47 37.14 73.85
CA GLU A 243 -22.19 36.79 75.08
C GLU A 243 -21.41 37.20 76.33
N ARG A 244 -20.08 37.12 76.32
CA ARG A 244 -19.24 37.58 77.43
C ARG A 244 -19.30 39.10 77.57
N GLU A 245 -19.18 39.84 76.47
CA GLU A 245 -19.30 41.30 76.44
C GLU A 245 -20.67 41.72 76.97
N ARG A 246 -21.77 41.17 76.43
CA ARG A 246 -23.14 41.43 76.93
C ARG A 246 -23.30 41.11 78.41
N ASN A 247 -22.69 40.04 78.91
CA ASN A 247 -22.70 39.72 80.34
C ASN A 247 -21.89 40.72 81.18
N THR A 248 -20.74 41.20 80.68
CA THR A 248 -19.95 42.23 81.37
C THR A 248 -20.68 43.58 81.40
N GLU A 249 -21.30 43.98 80.29
CA GLU A 249 -22.16 45.17 80.22
C GLU A 249 -23.34 45.05 81.17
N SER A 250 -24.07 43.92 81.15
CA SER A 250 -25.20 43.68 82.06
C SER A 250 -24.78 43.73 83.52
N ARG A 251 -23.59 43.20 83.86
CA ARG A 251 -23.01 43.31 85.21
C ARG A 251 -22.68 44.75 85.57
N ALA A 252 -22.07 45.51 84.67
CA ALA A 252 -21.74 46.92 84.88
C ALA A 252 -23.00 47.78 85.07
N VAL A 253 -24.06 47.53 84.29
CA VAL A 253 -25.37 48.17 84.44
C VAL A 253 -25.96 47.85 85.81
N LEU A 254 -26.00 46.57 86.20
CA LEU A 254 -26.48 46.16 87.52
C LEU A 254 -25.68 46.82 88.65
N GLU A 255 -24.36 46.91 88.52
CA GLU A 255 -23.51 47.58 89.50
C GLU A 255 -23.75 49.09 89.56
N ALA A 256 -23.94 49.74 88.41
CA ALA A 256 -24.30 51.15 88.32
C ALA A 256 -25.68 51.42 88.93
N GLU A 257 -26.69 50.59 88.63
CA GLU A 257 -28.01 50.62 89.25
C GLU A 257 -27.92 50.41 90.76
N LEU A 258 -27.03 49.55 91.24
CA LEU A 258 -26.80 49.34 92.69
C LEU A 258 -26.17 50.58 93.33
N ILE A 259 -25.18 51.20 92.67
CA ILE A 259 -24.58 52.46 93.11
C ILE A 259 -25.61 53.58 93.11
N GLU A 260 -26.46 53.65 92.08
CA GLU A 260 -27.52 54.64 91.96
C GLU A 260 -28.68 54.38 92.93
N ALA A 261 -29.03 53.13 93.21
CA ALA A 261 -29.95 52.74 94.29
C ALA A 261 -29.39 53.15 95.65
N ARG A 262 -28.07 53.01 95.85
CA ARG A 262 -27.38 53.43 97.07
C ARG A 262 -27.32 54.95 97.18
N ARG A 263 -27.04 55.67 96.08
CA ARG A 263 -27.11 57.13 96.00
C ARG A 263 -28.51 57.65 96.17
N SER A 264 -29.51 57.04 95.54
CA SER A 264 -30.92 57.42 95.66
C SER A 264 -31.47 57.07 97.03
N SER A 265 -30.99 56.02 97.70
CA SER A 265 -31.25 55.76 99.12
C SER A 265 -30.60 56.82 100.02
N GLN A 266 -29.34 57.19 99.77
CA GLN A 266 -28.68 58.32 100.46
C GLN A 266 -29.35 59.65 100.17
N GLN A 267 -29.81 59.87 98.94
CA GLN A 267 -30.57 61.03 98.50
C GLN A 267 -32.00 60.96 99.00
N LEU A 268 -32.61 59.80 99.26
CA LEU A 268 -33.92 59.67 99.92
C LEU A 268 -33.77 59.94 101.41
N ALA A 269 -32.64 59.59 102.02
CA ALA A 269 -32.27 60.01 103.37
C ALA A 269 -31.96 61.52 103.42
N HIS A 270 -31.30 62.05 102.37
CA HIS A 270 -31.04 63.46 102.25
C HIS A 270 -32.29 64.24 101.88
N LEU A 271 -33.14 63.75 100.97
CA LEU A 271 -34.46 64.26 100.56
C LEU A 271 -35.51 63.96 101.61
N SER A 272 -35.35 63.05 102.56
CA SER A 272 -36.20 63.05 103.76
C SER A 272 -35.81 64.24 104.64
N ALA A 273 -34.50 64.51 104.77
CA ALA A 273 -33.98 65.73 105.40
C ALA A 273 -34.17 67.01 104.55
N LEU A 274 -34.38 66.89 103.23
CA LEU A 274 -34.58 67.97 102.28
C LEU A 274 -36.05 68.12 101.93
N ARG A 275 -36.93 67.13 102.11
CA ARG A 275 -38.41 67.26 102.10
C ARG A 275 -38.88 67.86 103.41
N GLU A 276 -38.07 67.74 104.45
CA GLU A 276 -38.09 68.61 105.64
C GLU A 276 -37.64 70.05 105.32
N GLN A 277 -36.80 70.28 104.29
CA GLN A 277 -36.32 71.63 103.92
C GLN A 277 -36.94 72.25 102.64
N LEU A 278 -37.56 71.44 101.79
CA LEU A 278 -37.98 71.73 100.40
C LEU A 278 -39.34 71.09 100.12
N GLN A 279 -40.29 71.41 101.00
CA GLN A 279 -41.60 71.96 100.62
C GLN A 279 -41.52 73.17 99.66
N THR A 280 -40.34 73.46 99.09
CA THR A 280 -40.01 74.56 98.20
C THR A 280 -39.26 74.00 96.97
N ALA A 281 -39.95 74.04 95.82
CA ALA A 281 -39.39 74.12 94.46
C ALA A 281 -38.88 72.83 93.71
N SER A 282 -39.83 72.20 93.02
CA SER A 282 -39.95 71.85 91.58
C SER A 282 -38.77 71.66 90.57
N THR A 283 -38.86 70.51 89.86
CA THR A 283 -38.96 70.23 88.37
C THR A 283 -37.74 70.04 87.44
N SER A 284 -37.78 68.88 86.71
CA SER A 284 -37.67 68.64 85.22
C SER A 284 -36.32 68.86 84.48
N ASP A 285 -35.89 68.20 83.38
CA ASP A 285 -36.11 66.93 82.62
C ASP A 285 -35.09 66.89 81.42
N ARG A 286 -34.77 65.69 80.88
CA ARG A 286 -34.19 65.32 79.52
C ARG A 286 -32.78 65.77 79.06
N PRO A 287 -32.07 64.99 78.19
CA PRO A 287 -32.12 65.23 76.73
C PRO A 287 -31.91 64.01 75.79
N ALA A 288 -32.16 64.25 74.49
CA ALA A 288 -32.22 63.30 73.37
C ALA A 288 -31.07 63.50 72.35
N ILE A 289 -29.82 63.18 72.70
CA ILE A 289 -28.62 63.45 71.86
C ILE A 289 -28.04 62.18 71.20
N ASP A 290 -28.38 60.97 71.67
CA ASP A 290 -27.71 59.72 71.25
C ASP A 290 -28.04 59.18 69.84
N ARG A 291 -29.10 59.64 69.18
CA ARG A 291 -29.57 59.02 67.93
C ARG A 291 -28.83 59.47 66.67
N LEU A 292 -28.07 60.56 66.71
CA LEU A 292 -27.34 61.08 65.55
C LEU A 292 -25.95 60.44 65.39
N ALA A 293 -25.26 60.11 66.49
CA ALA A 293 -23.95 59.47 66.45
C ALA A 293 -24.00 58.02 65.93
N ILE A 294 -25.07 57.29 66.26
CA ILE A 294 -25.28 55.89 65.83
C ILE A 294 -25.50 55.79 64.31
N LEU A 295 -26.14 56.80 63.71
CA LEU A 295 -26.40 56.84 62.26
C LEU A 295 -25.14 57.17 61.45
N GLU A 296 -24.20 57.96 61.98
CA GLU A 296 -22.94 58.24 61.28
C GLU A 296 -22.03 57.01 61.22
N VAL A 297 -21.90 56.27 62.33
CA VAL A 297 -21.07 55.05 62.41
C VAL A 297 -21.59 53.97 61.45
N ALA A 298 -22.91 53.72 61.44
CA ALA A 298 -23.51 52.73 60.54
C ALA A 298 -23.29 53.06 59.03
N THR A 299 -23.19 54.34 58.68
CA THR A 299 -22.91 54.75 57.28
C THR A 299 -21.42 54.73 56.92
N ALA A 300 -20.52 54.68 57.90
CA ALA A 300 -19.09 54.50 57.68
C ALA A 300 -18.78 53.01 57.43
N ASP A 301 -19.38 52.11 58.20
CA ASP A 301 -19.20 50.66 58.05
C ASP A 301 -19.73 50.15 56.71
N ALA A 302 -20.90 50.61 56.29
CA ALA A 302 -21.45 50.27 54.97
C ALA A 302 -20.56 50.72 53.80
N ARG A 303 -19.76 51.79 53.96
CA ARG A 303 -18.79 52.24 52.95
C ARG A 303 -17.51 51.41 52.96
N ALA A 304 -17.07 50.93 54.12
CA ALA A 304 -15.91 50.06 54.25
C ALA A 304 -16.17 48.68 53.63
N GLU A 305 -17.33 48.09 53.89
CA GLU A 305 -17.75 46.80 53.30
C GLU A 305 -17.85 46.89 51.77
N ALA A 306 -18.41 47.99 51.23
CA ALA A 306 -18.49 48.21 49.80
C ALA A 306 -17.11 48.32 49.12
N ALA A 307 -16.13 48.93 49.79
CA ALA A 307 -14.76 49.02 49.30
C ALA A 307 -14.03 47.67 49.32
N GLU A 308 -14.26 46.85 50.34
CA GLU A 308 -13.71 45.49 50.43
C GLU A 308 -14.28 44.56 49.35
N HIS A 309 -15.60 44.63 49.11
CA HIS A 309 -16.25 43.88 48.03
C HIS A 309 -15.74 44.29 46.65
N ALA A 310 -15.46 45.58 46.42
CA ALA A 310 -14.86 46.06 45.18
C ALA A 310 -13.44 45.48 44.98
N ALA A 311 -12.62 45.42 46.03
CA ALA A 311 -11.27 44.85 45.96
C ALA A 311 -11.29 43.34 45.65
N LYS A 312 -12.20 42.58 46.28
CA LYS A 312 -12.39 41.15 46.01
C LYS A 312 -12.83 40.89 44.56
N MET A 313 -13.76 41.70 44.04
CA MET A 313 -14.22 41.61 42.65
C MET A 313 -13.08 41.82 41.64
N ASP A 314 -12.17 42.74 41.94
CA ASP A 314 -11.03 43.06 41.08
C ASP A 314 -10.01 41.92 40.98
N ILE A 315 -9.81 41.15 42.07
CA ILE A 315 -8.98 39.95 42.09
C ILE A 315 -9.61 38.85 41.24
N VAL A 316 -10.91 38.59 41.42
CA VAL A 316 -11.65 37.59 40.63
C VAL A 316 -11.59 37.89 39.13
N LEU A 317 -11.69 39.17 38.74
CA LEU A 317 -11.57 39.58 37.35
C LEU A 317 -10.17 39.34 36.78
N ARG A 318 -9.10 39.48 37.58
CA ARG A 318 -7.72 39.15 37.15
C ARG A 318 -7.55 37.64 36.95
N ASP A 319 -8.04 36.84 37.89
CA ASP A 319 -7.94 35.38 37.82
C ASP A 319 -8.71 34.82 36.63
N MET A 320 -9.91 35.36 36.36
CA MET A 320 -10.72 34.98 35.20
C MET A 320 -10.03 35.31 33.86
N ARG A 321 -9.31 36.43 33.78
CA ARG A 321 -8.48 36.76 32.59
C ARG A 321 -7.29 35.82 32.45
N ALA A 322 -6.62 35.46 33.55
CA ALA A 322 -5.50 34.52 33.53
C ALA A 322 -5.96 33.12 33.10
N LEU A 323 -7.10 32.65 33.61
CA LEU A 323 -7.72 31.38 33.24
C LEU A 323 -8.16 31.37 31.77
N THR A 324 -8.68 32.50 31.27
CA THR A 324 -9.03 32.63 29.85
C THR A 324 -7.78 32.49 28.98
N LYS A 325 -6.65 33.11 29.36
CA LYS A 325 -5.38 32.98 28.62
C LYS A 325 -4.83 31.54 28.65
N SER A 326 -4.88 30.86 29.80
CA SER A 326 -4.42 29.46 29.90
C SER A 326 -5.29 28.51 29.08
N TYR A 327 -6.62 28.72 29.07
CA TYR A 327 -7.54 27.97 28.22
C TYR A 327 -7.22 28.14 26.73
N HIS A 328 -6.97 29.37 26.26
CA HIS A 328 -6.60 29.60 24.85
C HIS A 328 -5.26 28.95 24.49
N LYS A 329 -4.29 28.96 25.42
CA LYS A 329 -2.99 28.30 25.25
C LYS A 329 -3.14 26.79 25.15
N LEU A 330 -3.85 26.16 26.10
CA LEU A 330 -4.16 24.73 26.08
C LEU A 330 -4.92 24.33 24.82
N ARG A 331 -5.89 25.14 24.37
CA ARG A 331 -6.62 24.89 23.14
C ARG A 331 -5.73 24.93 21.90
N SER A 332 -4.73 25.82 21.87
CA SER A 332 -3.72 25.87 20.80
C SER A 332 -2.80 24.65 20.84
N GLU A 333 -2.29 24.29 22.01
CA GLU A 333 -1.43 23.11 22.20
C GLU A 333 -2.17 21.81 21.84
N LEU A 334 -3.47 21.73 22.13
CA LEU A 334 -4.31 20.58 21.79
C LEU A 334 -4.59 20.51 20.29
N ALA A 335 -4.72 21.64 19.60
CA ALA A 335 -4.81 21.69 18.13
C ALA A 335 -3.48 21.27 17.47
N ASP A 336 -2.35 21.69 18.03
CA ASP A 336 -1.01 21.29 17.59
C ASP A 336 -0.74 19.80 17.86
N PHE A 337 -1.18 19.29 19.01
CA PHE A 337 -1.11 17.87 19.33
C PHE A 337 -2.00 17.05 18.41
N GLN A 338 -3.23 17.49 18.14
CA GLN A 338 -4.16 16.81 17.23
C GLN A 338 -3.62 16.78 15.78
N THR A 339 -2.92 17.82 15.34
CA THR A 339 -2.24 17.84 14.02
C THR A 339 -1.02 16.93 13.98
N ARG A 340 -0.27 16.78 15.08
CA ARG A 340 0.84 15.81 15.21
C ARG A 340 0.36 14.36 15.30
N VAL A 341 -0.70 14.08 16.04
CA VAL A 341 -1.32 12.73 16.11
C VAL A 341 -2.00 12.36 14.79
N SER A 342 -2.44 13.35 14.00
CA SER A 342 -2.95 13.11 12.64
C SER A 342 -1.87 12.64 11.65
N PHE A 343 -0.58 12.78 11.98
CA PHE A 343 0.52 12.18 11.21
C PHE A 343 0.59 10.66 11.38
N ASP A 344 0.04 10.12 12.48
CA ASP A 344 0.07 8.68 12.82
C ASP A 344 -1.16 7.89 12.39
N LYS A 345 -2.14 8.52 11.71
CA LYS A 345 -3.23 7.79 11.05
C LYS A 345 -2.74 7.21 9.71
N TYR A 346 -1.86 6.22 9.79
CA TYR A 346 -1.37 5.43 8.65
C TYR A 346 -2.45 4.61 7.95
N GLU A 347 -3.68 4.53 8.48
CA GLU A 347 -4.78 3.81 7.82
C GLU A 347 -5.37 4.55 6.61
N THR A 348 -4.94 5.79 6.30
CA THR A 348 -5.49 6.54 5.15
C THR A 348 -4.45 7.33 4.33
N SER A 349 -3.16 7.21 4.61
CA SER A 349 -2.13 7.88 3.80
C SER A 349 -1.89 7.12 2.51
N SER A 350 -2.46 7.62 1.41
CA SER A 350 -2.18 7.08 0.09
C SER A 350 -0.75 7.44 -0.34
N ASP A 351 -0.01 6.47 -0.86
CA ASP A 351 1.36 6.60 -1.33
C ASP A 351 1.52 6.27 -2.82
N ASN A 352 0.42 6.20 -3.57
CA ASN A 352 0.40 5.86 -5.00
C ASN A 352 -0.15 6.98 -5.89
N GLY A 353 -0.35 8.19 -5.34
CA GLY A 353 -0.95 9.31 -6.05
C GLY A 353 -2.48 9.24 -6.15
N HIS A 354 -3.14 8.31 -5.45
CA HIS A 354 -4.59 8.14 -5.49
C HIS A 354 -5.21 8.11 -4.08
N TYR A 355 -5.93 9.16 -3.71
CA TYR A 355 -6.48 9.33 -2.37
C TYR A 355 -8.00 9.52 -2.40
N ILE A 356 -8.73 8.76 -1.59
CA ILE A 356 -10.18 8.90 -1.43
C ILE A 356 -10.48 9.43 -0.03
N TRP A 357 -11.07 10.62 0.02
CA TRP A 357 -11.48 11.29 1.25
C TRP A 357 -12.97 11.08 1.49
N ARG A 358 -13.28 10.35 2.57
CA ARG A 358 -14.63 10.21 3.13
C ARG A 358 -14.90 11.37 4.10
N ILE A 359 -15.98 12.11 3.84
CA ILE A 359 -16.48 13.20 4.69
C ILE A 359 -17.79 12.75 5.32
N ASP A 360 -17.70 12.25 6.56
CA ASP A 360 -18.85 11.85 7.38
C ASP A 360 -19.52 13.03 8.08
N ASN A 361 -20.76 12.84 8.52
CA ASN A 361 -21.57 13.85 9.21
C ASN A 361 -21.68 15.15 8.40
N PHE A 362 -21.93 15.03 7.10
CA PHE A 362 -21.91 16.14 6.15
C PHE A 362 -22.83 17.29 6.60
N LEU A 363 -24.04 17.00 7.06
CA LEU A 363 -25.02 17.99 7.50
C LEU A 363 -24.50 18.80 8.69
N ALA A 364 -23.90 18.13 9.69
CA ALA A 364 -23.31 18.81 10.85
C ALA A 364 -22.11 19.67 10.43
N ARG A 365 -21.22 19.14 9.59
CA ARG A 365 -20.06 19.89 9.07
C ARG A 365 -20.47 21.06 8.18
N MET A 366 -21.55 20.93 7.42
CA MET A 366 -22.09 21.99 6.58
C MET A 366 -22.73 23.10 7.43
N LYS A 367 -23.43 22.74 8.51
CA LYS A 367 -23.94 23.71 9.50
C LYS A 367 -22.80 24.48 10.15
N ASP A 368 -21.79 23.77 10.64
CA ASP A 368 -20.60 24.37 11.25
C ASP A 368 -19.83 25.27 10.26
N ALA A 369 -19.69 24.86 9.00
CA ALA A 369 -19.08 25.70 7.96
C ALA A 369 -19.89 26.97 7.64
N LYS A 370 -21.21 26.97 7.85
CA LYS A 370 -22.05 28.17 7.69
C LYS A 370 -21.91 29.14 8.87
N GLU A 371 -21.86 28.61 10.09
CA GLU A 371 -21.81 29.39 11.33
C GLU A 371 -20.39 29.91 11.62
N ASN A 372 -19.39 29.01 11.53
CA ASN A 372 -18.02 29.26 12.00
C ASN A 372 -16.98 29.41 10.88
N ASN A 373 -17.40 29.32 9.60
CA ASN A 373 -16.49 29.31 8.43
C ASN A 373 -15.43 28.20 8.49
N THR A 374 -15.76 27.07 9.10
CA THR A 374 -14.85 25.95 9.29
C THR A 374 -14.30 25.40 7.97
N VAL A 375 -12.99 25.17 7.94
CA VAL A 375 -12.27 24.55 6.82
C VAL A 375 -11.98 23.10 7.15
N LEU A 376 -12.38 22.19 6.27
CA LEU A 376 -12.03 20.78 6.41
C LEU A 376 -10.66 20.53 5.79
N SER A 377 -9.82 19.81 6.52
CA SER A 377 -8.49 19.39 6.10
C SER A 377 -8.46 17.86 5.94
N SER A 378 -7.92 17.37 4.83
CA SER A 378 -7.69 15.93 4.64
C SER A 378 -6.44 15.46 5.39
N SER A 379 -6.28 14.13 5.48
CA SER A 379 -4.98 13.53 5.77
C SER A 379 -3.97 13.85 4.66
N HIS A 380 -2.68 13.74 4.97
CA HIS A 380 -1.62 13.85 3.97
C HIS A 380 -1.65 12.64 3.02
N PHE A 381 -1.43 12.89 1.74
CA PHE A 381 -1.26 11.86 0.72
C PHE A 381 -0.08 12.20 -0.18
N ARG A 382 0.56 11.21 -0.79
CA ARG A 382 1.75 11.40 -1.61
C ARG A 382 1.50 11.08 -3.07
N THR A 383 2.22 11.76 -3.96
CA THR A 383 2.16 11.50 -5.41
C THR A 383 2.75 10.14 -5.79
N SER A 384 3.67 9.62 -4.98
CA SER A 384 4.25 8.27 -5.08
C SER A 384 4.86 7.88 -3.72
N LYS A 385 5.38 6.65 -3.59
CA LYS A 385 5.91 6.11 -2.33
C LYS A 385 6.96 7.02 -1.68
N PHE A 386 7.74 7.72 -2.51
CA PHE A 386 8.75 8.70 -2.10
C PHE A 386 8.54 10.05 -2.78
N GLY A 387 7.29 10.37 -3.16
CA GLY A 387 6.91 11.55 -3.93
C GLY A 387 6.57 12.78 -3.07
N TYR A 388 6.04 13.82 -3.72
CA TYR A 388 5.62 15.04 -3.04
C TYR A 388 4.48 14.76 -2.06
N THR A 389 4.51 15.42 -0.90
CA THR A 389 3.44 15.36 0.09
C THR A 389 2.37 16.41 -0.22
N LEU A 390 1.12 15.99 -0.25
CA LEU A 390 -0.05 16.80 -0.56
C LEU A 390 -1.08 16.76 0.57
N LYS A 391 -1.88 17.82 0.66
CA LYS A 391 -3.03 17.91 1.56
C LYS A 391 -4.18 18.65 0.88
N ALA A 392 -5.39 18.12 0.95
CA ALA A 392 -6.58 18.78 0.44
C ALA A 392 -7.26 19.61 1.54
N GLU A 393 -7.80 20.76 1.15
CA GLU A 393 -8.67 21.59 1.98
C GLU A 393 -9.99 21.86 1.27
N VAL A 394 -11.09 21.75 2.01
CA VAL A 394 -12.44 21.92 1.50
C VAL A 394 -13.22 22.88 2.39
N HIS A 395 -13.80 23.90 1.76
CA HIS A 395 -14.76 24.79 2.40
C HIS A 395 -16.15 24.41 1.87
N LEU A 396 -16.91 23.70 2.70
CA LEU A 396 -18.24 23.21 2.31
C LEU A 396 -19.19 24.35 1.96
N ASN A 397 -19.09 25.47 2.68
CA ASN A 397 -19.89 26.65 2.42
C ASN A 397 -19.24 27.66 1.46
N GLY A 398 -18.08 27.34 0.88
CA GLY A 398 -17.36 28.22 -0.05
C GLY A 398 -16.63 29.41 0.61
N ILE A 399 -15.76 30.07 -0.17
CA ILE A 399 -14.92 31.19 0.30
C ILE A 399 -15.26 32.49 -0.46
N GLY A 400 -15.18 33.62 0.24
CA GLY A 400 -15.29 34.95 -0.35
C GLY A 400 -16.61 35.14 -1.10
N ARG A 401 -16.55 35.64 -2.35
CA ARG A 401 -17.74 35.88 -3.20
C ARG A 401 -18.54 34.62 -3.56
N TRP A 402 -17.97 33.44 -3.32
CA TRP A 402 -18.58 32.13 -3.65
C TRP A 402 -19.25 31.48 -2.45
N LYS A 403 -19.14 32.09 -1.27
CA LYS A 403 -19.75 31.61 -0.03
C LYS A 403 -21.27 31.45 -0.19
N GLY A 404 -21.82 30.37 0.36
CA GLY A 404 -23.25 30.03 0.32
C GLY A 404 -23.74 29.47 -1.02
N ARG A 405 -22.88 29.36 -2.05
CA ARG A 405 -23.28 28.89 -3.39
C ARG A 405 -22.44 27.76 -3.95
N HIS A 406 -21.20 27.61 -3.50
CA HIS A 406 -20.27 26.61 -3.99
C HIS A 406 -19.53 25.95 -2.83
N ILE A 407 -19.21 24.67 -2.95
CA ILE A 407 -18.10 24.05 -2.24
C ILE A 407 -16.82 24.46 -2.96
N THR A 408 -15.82 24.91 -2.22
CA THR A 408 -14.50 25.24 -2.78
C THR A 408 -13.45 24.29 -2.23
N CYS A 409 -12.69 23.65 -3.12
CA CYS A 409 -11.63 22.73 -2.77
C CYS A 409 -10.29 23.22 -3.34
N THR A 410 -9.21 23.03 -2.59
CA THR A 410 -7.83 23.29 -3.02
C THR A 410 -6.95 22.12 -2.57
N VAL A 411 -5.86 21.89 -3.29
CA VAL A 411 -4.79 20.97 -2.88
C VAL A 411 -3.54 21.81 -2.62
N ARG A 412 -2.87 21.53 -1.51
CA ARG A 412 -1.62 22.19 -1.10
C ARG A 412 -0.47 21.20 -1.10
N LEU A 413 0.68 21.71 -1.48
CA LEU A 413 1.96 21.03 -1.32
C LEU A 413 2.44 21.24 0.13
N MET A 414 2.79 20.15 0.81
CA MET A 414 3.26 20.14 2.18
C MET A 414 4.73 19.72 2.21
N ALA A 415 5.46 20.11 3.27
CA ALA A 415 6.83 19.65 3.48
C ALA A 415 6.88 18.12 3.58
N GLY A 416 7.65 17.49 2.72
CA GLY A 416 7.86 16.05 2.72
C GLY A 416 9.27 15.66 3.16
N PRO A 417 9.45 14.46 3.77
CA PRO A 417 10.78 13.98 4.14
C PRO A 417 11.66 13.67 2.92
N TYR A 418 11.05 13.47 1.74
CA TYR A 418 11.74 13.16 0.49
C TYR A 418 11.94 14.38 -0.41
N ASP A 419 11.50 15.57 -0.01
CA ASP A 419 11.60 16.81 -0.80
C ASP A 419 13.02 17.08 -1.37
N PRO A 420 14.14 16.78 -0.66
CA PRO A 420 15.49 16.94 -1.21
C PRO A 420 15.81 16.03 -2.41
N LEU A 421 15.05 14.96 -2.61
CA LEU A 421 15.24 13.99 -3.69
C LEU A 421 14.29 14.24 -4.87
N LEU A 422 13.38 15.19 -4.76
CA LEU A 422 12.37 15.48 -5.75
C LEU A 422 12.81 16.55 -6.74
N GLU A 423 12.21 16.53 -7.93
CA GLU A 423 12.41 17.54 -8.95
C GLU A 423 11.78 18.88 -8.53
N TRP A 424 12.44 19.99 -8.82
CA TRP A 424 11.89 21.32 -8.56
C TRP A 424 12.19 22.22 -9.77
N PRO A 425 11.21 22.99 -10.29
CA PRO A 425 9.91 23.30 -9.71
C PRO A 425 8.89 22.15 -9.80
N CYS A 426 8.04 22.02 -8.77
CA CYS A 426 6.94 21.06 -8.81
C CYS A 426 5.85 21.59 -9.75
N ASP A 427 5.47 20.82 -10.77
CA ASP A 427 4.30 21.07 -11.63
C ASP A 427 3.53 19.75 -11.77
N ILE A 428 2.46 19.59 -10.99
CA ILE A 428 1.65 18.37 -10.99
C ILE A 428 0.17 18.69 -11.21
N SER A 429 -0.49 17.82 -11.96
CA SER A 429 -1.91 17.91 -12.23
C SER A 429 -2.69 16.98 -11.30
N VAL A 430 -3.60 17.52 -10.50
CA VAL A 430 -4.47 16.73 -9.61
C VAL A 430 -5.91 16.76 -10.12
N ASN A 431 -6.45 15.61 -10.49
CA ASN A 431 -7.87 15.43 -10.74
C ASN A 431 -8.61 15.25 -9.42
N ILE A 432 -9.59 16.10 -9.17
CA ILE A 432 -10.45 16.07 -7.99
C ILE A 432 -11.84 15.65 -8.44
N VAL A 433 -12.33 14.56 -7.88
CA VAL A 433 -13.52 13.85 -8.32
C VAL A 433 -14.53 13.83 -7.17
N LEU A 434 -15.68 14.49 -7.36
CA LEU A 434 -16.83 14.35 -6.47
C LEU A 434 -17.63 13.11 -6.89
N LYS A 435 -17.68 12.10 -6.01
CA LYS A 435 -18.25 10.80 -6.33
C LYS A 435 -19.77 10.80 -6.23
N ASP A 436 -20.42 10.32 -7.28
CA ASP A 436 -21.84 9.97 -7.26
C ASP A 436 -22.01 8.56 -6.66
N GLN A 437 -23.04 8.36 -5.84
CA GLN A 437 -23.23 7.17 -5.01
C GLN A 437 -24.51 6.34 -5.35
N PRO A 438 -24.82 6.07 -6.64
CA PRO A 438 -26.00 5.30 -7.01
C PRO A 438 -25.88 3.85 -6.56
N ALA A 439 -27.00 3.15 -6.48
CA ALA A 439 -27.03 1.73 -6.12
C ALA A 439 -26.19 0.84 -7.07
N ASN A 440 -26.12 1.21 -8.36
CA ASN A 440 -25.27 0.54 -9.35
C ASN A 440 -24.12 1.47 -9.79
N ARG A 441 -22.88 1.12 -9.42
CA ARG A 441 -21.70 1.95 -9.69
C ARG A 441 -21.46 2.24 -11.18
N LYS A 442 -21.93 1.40 -12.10
CA LYS A 442 -21.82 1.63 -13.55
C LYS A 442 -22.65 2.83 -14.04
N GLN A 443 -23.61 3.29 -13.24
CA GLN A 443 -24.47 4.44 -13.55
C GLN A 443 -23.97 5.73 -12.90
N ALA A 444 -22.86 5.68 -12.14
CA ALA A 444 -22.36 6.83 -11.41
C ALA A 444 -21.84 7.92 -12.34
N MET A 445 -22.30 9.15 -12.10
CA MET A 445 -21.89 10.33 -12.86
C MET A 445 -21.04 11.24 -11.97
N ASP A 446 -19.78 10.86 -11.78
CA ASP A 446 -18.83 11.62 -10.96
C ASP A 446 -18.50 12.99 -11.59
N ILE A 447 -18.35 14.04 -10.77
CA ILE A 447 -17.89 15.36 -11.25
C ILE A 447 -16.38 15.45 -11.13
N VAL A 448 -15.68 15.55 -12.27
CA VAL A 448 -14.22 15.67 -12.31
C VAL A 448 -13.81 17.13 -12.57
N LYS A 449 -12.88 17.65 -11.76
CA LYS A 449 -12.23 18.95 -11.93
C LYS A 449 -10.73 18.80 -11.78
N THR A 450 -9.96 19.38 -12.70
CA THR A 450 -8.50 19.32 -12.67
C THR A 450 -7.93 20.59 -12.06
N LEU A 451 -6.96 20.43 -11.16
CA LEU A 451 -6.23 21.50 -10.48
C LEU A 451 -4.74 21.35 -10.77
N GLN A 452 -4.08 22.41 -11.22
CA GLN A 452 -2.63 22.42 -11.42
C GLN A 452 -1.95 22.94 -10.15
N VAL A 453 -1.10 22.11 -9.55
CA VAL A 453 -0.33 22.46 -8.35
C VAL A 453 1.10 22.78 -8.80
N ARG A 454 1.46 24.07 -8.71
CA ARG A 454 2.77 24.59 -9.14
C ARG A 454 3.54 25.22 -7.98
N ARG A 455 4.84 24.95 -7.90
CA ARG A 455 5.78 25.60 -6.96
C ARG A 455 7.11 25.88 -7.66
N ARG A 456 7.51 27.16 -7.73
CA ARG A 456 8.78 27.59 -8.36
C ARG A 456 9.99 27.33 -7.47
N SER A 457 11.15 27.05 -8.09
CA SER A 457 12.47 27.11 -7.45
C SER A 457 12.92 28.57 -7.33
N ALA A 458 13.64 28.93 -6.26
CA ALA A 458 14.01 30.33 -5.97
C ALA A 458 14.95 31.00 -7.01
N ALA A 459 15.55 30.24 -7.93
CA ALA A 459 16.58 30.73 -8.85
C ALA A 459 16.07 31.61 -10.02
N THR A 460 14.78 31.90 -10.12
CA THR A 460 14.19 32.60 -11.30
C THR A 460 13.49 33.92 -10.96
N ARG A 461 13.98 34.68 -9.97
CA ARG A 461 13.70 36.12 -9.92
C ARG A 461 14.79 36.88 -10.66
N HIS A 462 14.44 37.43 -11.82
CA HIS A 462 15.01 38.71 -12.23
C HIS A 462 14.43 39.78 -11.30
N ASP A 463 15.32 40.66 -10.81
CA ASP A 463 14.96 41.94 -10.19
C ASP A 463 13.92 42.67 -11.06
N TYR A 464 13.08 43.48 -10.42
CA TYR A 464 11.91 44.18 -10.96
C TYR A 464 10.61 43.37 -10.93
N ASP A 465 10.03 43.25 -9.73
CA ASP A 465 8.64 43.65 -9.49
C ASP A 465 8.40 43.61 -7.96
N ASP A 466 8.58 44.78 -7.35
CA ASP A 466 8.02 45.13 -6.04
C ASP A 466 6.51 45.35 -6.23
N ASP A 467 5.71 44.58 -5.52
CA ASP A 467 4.44 45.06 -4.98
C ASP A 467 4.28 44.41 -3.59
N GLU A 468 4.51 45.24 -2.57
CA GLU A 468 4.14 45.01 -1.18
C GLU A 468 2.62 44.77 -1.09
N GLU A 469 2.20 43.53 -0.83
CA GLU A 469 1.07 43.16 0.04
C GLU A 469 0.78 41.67 -0.12
N ASP A 470 1.39 40.80 0.70
CA ASP A 470 0.80 39.48 1.04
C ASP A 470 1.56 38.83 2.21
N LEU A 471 1.42 39.42 3.40
CA LEU A 471 1.71 38.75 4.66
C LEU A 471 0.58 37.74 4.98
N SER A 472 0.58 36.58 4.32
CA SER A 472 -0.15 35.40 4.81
C SER A 472 0.84 34.38 5.37
N LYS A 473 1.00 34.46 6.68
CA LYS A 473 1.82 33.66 7.60
C LYS A 473 1.99 32.18 7.22
N SER A 474 3.27 31.77 7.24
CA SER A 474 3.87 30.51 7.70
C SER A 474 2.97 29.31 7.94
N THR A 475 3.33 28.17 7.34
CA THR A 475 3.15 26.86 7.99
C THR A 475 4.45 26.06 7.90
N GLU A 476 5.41 26.52 8.70
CA GLU A 476 6.35 25.72 9.51
C GLU A 476 6.90 24.43 8.89
N GLY A 477 8.13 24.54 8.37
CA GLY A 477 8.96 23.44 7.87
C GLY A 477 9.53 23.63 6.47
N LEU A 478 9.20 24.73 5.78
CA LEU A 478 9.72 25.03 4.45
C LEU A 478 10.53 26.32 4.48
N ASP A 479 11.69 26.26 3.84
CA ASP A 479 12.68 27.33 3.76
C ASP A 479 12.02 28.68 3.40
N LYS A 480 12.41 29.73 4.12
CA LYS A 480 11.82 31.09 4.01
C LYS A 480 11.96 31.70 2.61
N THR A 481 12.70 31.03 1.73
CA THR A 481 13.01 31.36 0.34
C THR A 481 11.96 30.86 -0.66
N VAL A 482 10.96 30.07 -0.23
CA VAL A 482 10.05 29.37 -1.16
C VAL A 482 8.59 29.78 -0.99
N VAL A 483 8.05 30.46 -2.00
CA VAL A 483 6.65 30.93 -2.05
C VAL A 483 5.80 29.99 -2.90
N GLN A 484 4.71 29.45 -2.33
CA GLN A 484 3.69 28.73 -3.11
C GLN A 484 2.95 29.74 -4.00
N LEU A 485 2.75 29.42 -5.29
CA LEU A 485 1.93 30.25 -6.18
C LEU A 485 0.51 30.42 -5.62
N LYS A 486 -0.14 31.54 -5.97
CA LYS A 486 -1.51 31.91 -5.54
C LYS A 486 -2.44 30.70 -5.48
N ARG A 487 -3.08 30.48 -4.32
CA ARG A 487 -3.97 29.33 -4.08
C ARG A 487 -5.01 29.22 -5.18
N GLN A 488 -4.97 28.12 -5.92
CA GLN A 488 -5.97 27.80 -6.92
C GLN A 488 -7.10 26.99 -6.28
N TYR A 489 -8.34 27.35 -6.60
CA TYR A 489 -9.52 26.69 -6.09
C TYR A 489 -10.32 26.07 -7.23
N ILE A 490 -10.88 24.90 -6.97
CA ILE A 490 -11.97 24.34 -7.76
C ILE A 490 -13.31 24.61 -7.07
N PHE A 491 -14.36 24.69 -7.88
CA PHE A 491 -15.69 25.10 -7.43
C PHE A 491 -16.71 24.03 -7.82
N PHE A 492 -17.45 23.51 -6.84
CA PHE A 492 -18.62 22.66 -7.06
C PHE A 492 -19.87 23.44 -6.64
N PRO A 493 -20.78 23.81 -7.57
CA PRO A 493 -22.01 24.52 -7.21
C PRO A 493 -22.86 23.66 -6.28
N HIS A 494 -23.43 24.26 -5.23
CA HIS A 494 -24.36 23.56 -4.33
C HIS A 494 -25.57 23.00 -5.07
N THR A 495 -26.05 23.72 -6.10
CA THR A 495 -27.13 23.26 -6.98
C THR A 495 -26.80 22.00 -7.78
N SER A 496 -25.53 21.59 -7.86
CA SER A 496 -25.15 20.33 -8.49
C SER A 496 -25.31 19.14 -7.54
N LEU A 497 -25.27 19.39 -6.22
CA LEU A 497 -25.41 18.35 -5.20
C LEU A 497 -26.83 17.78 -5.17
N ASP A 498 -27.83 18.60 -5.52
CA ASP A 498 -29.25 18.20 -5.52
C ASP A 498 -29.64 17.34 -6.73
N LYS A 499 -28.76 17.23 -7.75
CA LYS A 499 -29.10 16.56 -9.02
C LYS A 499 -28.98 15.04 -8.95
N LEU A 500 -28.04 14.54 -8.15
CA LEU A 500 -27.66 13.12 -8.05
C LEU A 500 -27.26 12.79 -6.60
N GLU A 501 -26.91 11.54 -6.33
CA GLU A 501 -26.63 11.04 -4.97
C GLU A 501 -25.18 11.33 -4.54
N TYR A 502 -24.72 12.59 -4.70
CA TYR A 502 -23.37 13.00 -4.25
C TYR A 502 -23.23 13.00 -2.72
N ILE A 503 -24.34 13.22 -2.02
CA ILE A 503 -24.46 13.08 -0.56
C ILE A 503 -25.47 11.99 -0.29
N LYS A 504 -25.04 10.91 0.34
CA LYS A 504 -25.89 9.76 0.67
C LYS A 504 -25.58 9.28 2.08
N ASN A 505 -26.61 9.00 2.86
CA ASN A 505 -26.48 8.60 4.27
C ASN A 505 -25.60 9.57 5.10
N ASP A 506 -25.72 10.87 4.84
CA ASP A 506 -24.91 11.93 5.49
C ASP A 506 -23.39 11.83 5.23
N VAL A 507 -22.99 11.22 4.11
CA VAL A 507 -21.59 11.04 3.70
C VAL A 507 -21.36 11.58 2.29
N MET A 508 -20.23 12.27 2.11
CA MET A 508 -19.69 12.72 0.82
C MET A 508 -18.31 12.10 0.58
N PHE A 509 -17.98 11.80 -0.68
CA PHE A 509 -16.65 11.33 -1.06
C PHE A 509 -15.98 12.25 -2.09
N LEU A 510 -14.75 12.64 -1.81
CA LEU A 510 -13.86 13.34 -2.73
C LEU A 510 -12.65 12.47 -3.04
N GLU A 511 -12.40 12.19 -4.30
CA GLU A 511 -11.26 11.40 -4.76
C GLU A 511 -10.26 12.31 -5.46
N PHE A 512 -8.97 12.12 -5.17
CA PHE A 512 -7.85 12.90 -5.66
C PHE A 512 -6.91 11.97 -6.41
N ILE A 513 -6.70 12.22 -7.70
CA ILE A 513 -5.85 11.43 -8.57
C ILE A 513 -4.76 12.35 -9.12
N VAL A 514 -3.51 12.07 -8.77
CA VAL A 514 -2.35 12.77 -9.30
C VAL A 514 -2.02 12.17 -10.67
N ASN A 515 -2.15 12.98 -11.71
CA ASN A 515 -1.72 12.59 -13.05
C ASN A 515 -0.21 12.81 -13.16
N LYS A 516 0.51 11.78 -13.59
CA LYS A 516 1.95 11.85 -13.88
C LYS A 516 2.21 12.38 -15.28
#